data_AF-A1L1F7-F1
#
_entry.id   AF-A1L1F7-F1
#
_cell.length_a   1.000
_cell.length_b   1.000
_cell.length_c   1.000
_cell.angle_alpha   90.00
_cell.angle_beta   90.00
_cell.angle_gamma   90.00
#
_symmetry.space_group_name_H-M   'P 1'
#
loop_
_entity.id
_entity.type
_entity.pdbx_description
1 polymer ?
#
loop_
_entity_poly.entity_id
_entity_poly.type
_entity_poly.pdbx_seq_one_letter_code
_entity_poly.pdbx_strand_id
1 'polypeptide(L)'
;MESSAYGASLAGGAFDFWSFIKQTQTIVRLFCWLFSIVVFATIINEGYTNHHGGDDTKCMFNESDSACNYAIGIGILAFLASVAFIVLDAYFPQISNAKDRKYIVLGDLVFSGVWTFLWFVCFCVLANLWSKTKAETLLVPADAARAVVAFAFFSTATWALLTVLAFRRYRLGMDEIGIGYNDPTTDHTSPYPSSSYPGGPDGYQQSPFTPTTVGEGAYQPPAY
;
A
#
# COMPACT_ATOMS: atom_id res chain seq x y z
N MET A 1 -24.72 6.09 12.74
CA MET A 1 -23.39 5.47 12.59
C MET A 1 -22.82 6.05 11.30
N GLU A 2 -21.83 6.93 11.39
CA GLU A 2 -21.29 7.65 10.24
C GLU A 2 -20.48 6.70 9.35
N SER A 3 -21.03 6.35 8.20
CA SER A 3 -20.37 5.60 7.13
C SER A 3 -19.39 6.53 6.41
N SER A 4 -18.16 6.60 6.90
CA SER A 4 -17.08 7.35 6.25
C SER A 4 -16.40 6.49 5.21
N ALA A 5 -16.51 6.89 3.94
CA ALA A 5 -15.86 6.23 2.82
C ALA A 5 -14.33 6.41 2.88
N TYR A 6 -13.59 5.32 2.75
CA TYR A 6 -12.14 5.20 2.71
C TYR A 6 -11.44 5.68 3.99
N GLY A 7 -12.13 5.69 5.13
CA GLY A 7 -11.56 6.14 6.40
C GLY A 7 -11.29 7.64 6.43
N ALA A 8 -12.12 8.45 5.77
CA ALA A 8 -12.07 9.90 5.89
C ALA A 8 -12.51 10.34 7.30
N SER A 9 -11.61 10.22 8.29
CA SER A 9 -11.63 11.17 9.40
C SER A 9 -11.20 12.52 8.82
N LEU A 10 -12.05 13.54 8.93
CA LEU A 10 -11.79 14.96 8.69
C LEU A 10 -10.33 15.25 8.26
N ALA A 11 -10.11 15.48 6.95
CA ALA A 11 -8.82 15.91 6.44
C ALA A 11 -8.40 17.19 7.20
N GLY A 12 -7.40 17.08 8.09
CA GLY A 12 -6.99 18.16 8.99
C GLY A 12 -6.56 17.78 10.40
N GLY A 13 -6.61 16.50 10.80
CA GLY A 13 -6.05 16.05 12.09
C GLY A 13 -4.51 16.05 12.11
N ALA A 14 -3.91 16.27 13.29
CA ALA A 14 -2.46 16.14 13.48
C ALA A 14 -2.01 14.71 13.12
N PHE A 15 -0.89 14.58 12.41
CA PHE A 15 -0.33 13.27 12.03
C PHE A 15 0.04 12.47 13.29
N ASP A 16 -0.72 11.42 13.59
CA ASP A 16 -0.40 10.51 14.69
C ASP A 16 0.54 9.40 14.21
N PHE A 17 1.84 9.63 14.39
CA PHE A 17 2.90 8.69 14.05
C PHE A 17 2.72 7.31 14.71
N TRP A 18 2.17 7.25 15.92
CA TRP A 18 1.98 5.99 16.64
C TRP A 18 0.86 5.15 16.03
N SER A 19 -0.24 5.80 15.65
CA SER A 19 -1.32 5.15 14.91
C SER A 19 -0.87 4.69 13.52
N PHE A 20 -0.02 5.47 12.85
CA PHE A 20 0.56 5.10 11.55
C PHE A 20 1.44 3.84 11.63
N ILE A 21 2.34 3.75 12.62
CA ILE A 21 3.20 2.57 12.81
C ILE A 21 2.39 1.33 13.20
N LYS A 22 1.29 1.49 13.93
CA LYS A 22 0.42 0.36 14.31
C LYS A 22 -0.37 -0.23 13.14
N GLN A 23 -0.47 0.48 12.03
CA GLN A 23 -1.18 -0.02 10.86
C GLN A 23 -0.45 -1.25 10.29
N THR A 24 -1.17 -2.38 10.19
CA THR A 24 -0.60 -3.65 9.73
C THR A 24 0.15 -3.51 8.41
N GLN A 25 -0.38 -2.71 7.48
CA GLN A 25 0.28 -2.45 6.19
C GLN A 25 1.65 -1.79 6.35
N THR A 26 1.75 -0.74 7.17
CA THR A 26 3.01 -0.03 7.44
C THR A 26 4.05 -0.98 8.04
N ILE A 27 3.65 -1.80 9.00
CA ILE A 27 4.54 -2.81 9.62
C ILE A 27 5.09 -3.77 8.54
N VAL A 28 4.22 -4.31 7.69
CA VAL A 28 4.65 -5.22 6.61
C VAL A 28 5.57 -4.50 5.62
N ARG A 29 5.30 -3.24 5.27
CA ARG A 29 6.21 -2.45 4.42
C ARG A 29 7.58 -2.23 5.05
N LEU A 30 7.65 -1.97 6.35
CA LEU A 30 8.93 -1.85 7.06
C LEU A 30 9.72 -3.17 7.01
N PHE A 31 9.05 -4.32 7.08
CA PHE A 31 9.70 -5.62 6.86
C PHE A 31 10.16 -5.80 5.41
N CYS A 32 9.35 -5.44 4.40
CA CYS A 32 9.78 -5.48 3.00
C CYS A 32 11.01 -4.59 2.76
N TRP A 33 11.01 -3.40 3.34
CA TRP A 33 12.12 -2.45 3.29
C TRP A 33 13.38 -3.05 3.94
N LEU A 34 13.26 -3.62 5.14
CA LEU A 34 14.35 -4.27 5.87
C LEU A 34 14.91 -5.48 5.12
N PHE A 35 14.07 -6.36 4.60
CA PHE A 35 14.53 -7.55 3.88
C PHE A 35 15.21 -7.18 2.57
N SER A 36 14.74 -6.14 1.89
CA SER A 36 15.36 -5.65 0.66
C SER A 36 16.78 -5.14 0.91
N ILE A 37 16.98 -4.30 1.94
CA ILE A 37 18.32 -3.80 2.29
C ILE A 37 19.25 -4.93 2.73
N VAL A 38 18.78 -5.89 3.51
CA VAL A 38 19.60 -7.04 3.91
C VAL A 38 20.07 -7.81 2.67
N VAL A 39 19.19 -8.08 1.70
CA VAL A 39 19.55 -8.83 0.48
C VAL A 39 20.56 -8.07 -0.39
N PHE A 40 20.29 -6.84 -0.81
CA PHE A 40 21.23 -6.18 -1.73
C PHE A 40 22.53 -5.77 -1.03
N ALA A 41 22.48 -5.35 0.24
CA ALA A 41 23.68 -4.91 0.96
C ALA A 41 24.64 -6.07 1.24
N THR A 42 24.11 -7.25 1.58
CA THR A 42 24.94 -8.46 1.77
C THR A 42 25.61 -8.89 0.47
N ILE A 43 24.89 -8.86 -0.67
CA ILE A 43 25.48 -9.20 -1.97
C ILE A 43 26.54 -8.16 -2.38
N ILE A 44 26.29 -6.87 -2.18
CA ILE A 44 27.28 -5.83 -2.51
C ILE A 44 28.54 -5.96 -1.64
N ASN A 45 28.38 -6.26 -0.34
CA ASN A 45 29.50 -6.32 0.59
C ASN A 45 30.33 -7.61 0.48
N GLU A 46 29.66 -8.75 0.32
CA GLU A 46 30.28 -10.09 0.45
C GLU A 46 30.01 -11.00 -0.74
N GLY A 47 29.21 -10.55 -1.71
CA GLY A 47 28.75 -11.41 -2.80
C GLY A 47 29.74 -11.65 -3.92
N TYR A 48 30.83 -10.88 -4.00
CA TYR A 48 31.85 -11.03 -5.03
C TYR A 48 33.18 -11.47 -4.41
N THR A 49 33.64 -12.66 -4.76
CA THR A 49 34.89 -13.24 -4.26
C THR A 49 35.83 -13.61 -5.39
N ASN A 50 37.13 -13.50 -5.13
CA ASN A 50 38.16 -13.95 -6.05
C ASN A 50 38.30 -15.47 -5.95
N HIS A 51 38.52 -16.14 -7.08
CA HIS A 51 38.92 -17.55 -7.09
C HIS A 51 40.36 -17.69 -6.55
N HIS A 52 40.70 -18.83 -5.93
CA HIS A 52 42.07 -19.09 -5.47
C HIS A 52 43.09 -18.98 -6.62
N GLY A 53 43.73 -17.82 -6.76
CA GLY A 53 44.77 -17.53 -7.76
C GLY A 53 44.33 -16.75 -9.01
N GLY A 54 43.08 -16.27 -9.07
CA GLY A 54 42.61 -15.39 -10.16
C GLY A 54 42.24 -13.99 -9.66
N ASP A 55 42.49 -12.97 -10.47
CA ASP A 55 42.10 -11.57 -10.19
C ASP A 55 40.62 -11.28 -10.48
N ASP A 56 39.91 -12.23 -11.08
CA ASP A 56 38.50 -12.07 -11.44
C ASP A 56 37.58 -12.34 -10.25
N THR A 57 36.82 -11.33 -9.85
CA THR A 57 35.73 -11.46 -8.87
C THR A 57 34.53 -12.16 -9.49
N LYS A 58 34.01 -13.19 -8.82
CA LYS A 58 32.78 -13.89 -9.21
C LYS A 58 31.73 -13.85 -8.13
N CYS A 59 30.46 -13.80 -8.55
CA CYS A 59 29.31 -13.92 -7.66
C CYS A 59 29.34 -15.23 -6.85
N MET A 60 29.02 -15.16 -5.55
CA MET A 60 28.96 -16.30 -4.63
C MET A 60 27.93 -17.37 -5.01
N PHE A 61 26.93 -17.02 -5.84
CA PHE A 61 25.93 -17.95 -6.35
C PHE A 61 26.39 -18.61 -7.64
N ASN A 62 27.13 -19.71 -7.53
CA ASN A 62 27.61 -20.53 -8.65
C ASN A 62 28.29 -19.68 -9.76
N GLU A 63 29.10 -18.70 -9.36
CA GLU A 63 29.87 -17.82 -10.25
C GLU A 63 29.00 -17.07 -11.29
N SER A 64 27.71 -16.91 -11.00
CA SER A 64 26.73 -16.32 -11.90
C SER A 64 26.50 -14.85 -11.57
N ASP A 65 27.26 -13.96 -12.22
CA ASP A 65 27.14 -12.52 -12.01
C ASP A 65 25.74 -11.99 -12.33
N SER A 66 25.03 -12.63 -13.27
CA SER A 66 23.65 -12.29 -13.60
C SER A 66 22.68 -12.53 -12.44
N ALA A 67 22.92 -13.53 -11.60
CA ALA A 67 22.08 -13.82 -10.44
C ALA A 67 22.29 -12.80 -9.32
N CYS A 68 23.55 -12.47 -8.99
CA CYS A 68 23.85 -11.40 -8.05
C CYS A 68 23.30 -10.05 -8.53
N ASN A 69 23.53 -9.69 -9.79
CA ASN A 69 23.03 -8.44 -10.37
C ASN A 69 21.50 -8.39 -10.37
N TYR A 70 20.82 -9.50 -10.66
CA TYR A 70 19.37 -9.58 -10.58
C TYR A 70 18.87 -9.32 -9.15
N ALA A 71 19.44 -10.01 -8.16
CA ALA A 71 19.06 -9.86 -6.75
C ALA A 71 19.35 -8.44 -6.22
N ILE A 72 20.47 -7.83 -6.60
CA ILE A 72 20.81 -6.43 -6.28
C ILE A 72 19.77 -5.50 -6.91
N GLY A 73 19.49 -5.65 -8.20
CA GLY A 73 18.59 -4.77 -8.94
C GLY A 73 17.17 -4.78 -8.37
N ILE A 74 16.59 -5.96 -8.15
CA ILE A 74 15.26 -6.06 -7.54
C ILE A 74 15.26 -5.57 -6.09
N GLY A 75 16.36 -5.76 -5.35
CA GLY A 75 16.48 -5.34 -3.95
C GLY A 75 16.53 -3.82 -3.81
N ILE A 76 17.32 -3.13 -4.63
CA ILE A 76 17.41 -1.66 -4.62
C ILE A 76 16.06 -1.04 -5.04
N LEU A 77 15.45 -1.56 -6.11
CA LEU A 77 14.15 -1.07 -6.57
C LEU A 77 13.05 -1.35 -5.54
N ALA A 78 13.06 -2.51 -4.87
CA ALA A 78 12.16 -2.83 -3.77
C ALA A 78 12.29 -1.81 -2.61
N PHE A 79 13.54 -1.49 -2.25
CA PHE A 79 13.85 -0.58 -1.15
C PHE A 79 13.32 0.83 -1.44
N LEU A 80 13.62 1.37 -2.63
CA LEU A 80 13.15 2.70 -3.04
C LEU A 80 11.62 2.75 -3.14
N ALA A 81 11.01 1.73 -3.74
CA ALA A 81 9.56 1.64 -3.82
C ALA A 81 8.92 1.55 -2.43
N SER A 82 9.51 0.77 -1.52
CA SER A 82 9.01 0.66 -0.14
C SER A 82 9.03 2.01 0.57
N VAL A 83 10.09 2.81 0.41
CA VAL A 83 10.15 4.18 0.95
C VAL A 83 9.06 5.04 0.34
N ALA A 84 8.91 5.03 -0.99
CA ALA A 84 7.87 5.80 -1.68
C ALA A 84 6.45 5.43 -1.20
N PHE A 85 6.15 4.14 -1.06
CA PHE A 85 4.86 3.67 -0.58
C PHE A 85 4.61 3.95 0.90
N ILE A 86 5.63 3.92 1.76
CA ILE A 86 5.51 4.36 3.17
C ILE A 86 5.13 5.84 3.22
N VAL A 87 5.77 6.67 2.39
CA VAL A 87 5.46 8.10 2.28
C VAL A 87 4.03 8.30 1.75
N LEU A 88 3.63 7.57 0.71
CA LEU A 88 2.26 7.61 0.19
C LEU A 88 1.23 7.19 1.23
N ASP A 89 1.49 6.13 2.01
CA ASP A 89 0.60 5.68 3.08
C ASP A 89 0.46 6.75 4.17
N ALA A 90 1.51 7.52 4.48
CA ALA A 90 1.48 8.61 5.44
C ALA A 90 0.64 9.81 4.96
N TYR A 91 0.69 10.13 3.66
CA TYR A 91 -0.12 11.19 3.05
C TYR A 91 -1.54 10.73 2.66
N PHE A 92 -1.80 9.43 2.59
CA PHE A 92 -3.07 8.86 2.14
C PHE A 92 -4.30 9.45 2.85
N PRO A 93 -4.30 9.65 4.18
CA PRO A 93 -5.45 10.26 4.88
C PRO A 93 -5.74 11.70 4.45
N GLN A 94 -4.74 12.45 3.98
CA GLN A 94 -4.87 13.84 3.57
C GLN A 94 -5.43 14.01 2.15
N ILE A 95 -5.40 12.97 1.33
CA ILE A 95 -5.90 13.00 -0.05
C ILE A 95 -7.43 12.97 0.01
N SER A 96 -8.14 14.01 -0.42
CA SER A 96 -9.61 14.03 -0.41
C SER A 96 -10.25 13.41 -1.66
N ASN A 97 -9.51 13.35 -2.78
CA ASN A 97 -10.03 12.88 -4.05
C ASN A 97 -10.13 11.35 -4.12
N ALA A 98 -11.36 10.84 -4.25
CA ALA A 98 -11.62 9.40 -4.37
C ALA A 98 -10.96 8.76 -5.59
N LYS A 99 -10.84 9.48 -6.71
CA LYS A 99 -10.18 8.98 -7.93
C LYS A 99 -8.70 8.74 -7.66
N ASP A 100 -8.02 9.69 -7.03
CA ASP A 100 -6.59 9.60 -6.72
C ASP A 100 -6.32 8.46 -5.72
N ARG A 101 -7.15 8.34 -4.67
CA ARG A 101 -7.09 7.21 -3.73
C ARG A 101 -7.19 5.88 -4.47
N LYS A 102 -8.13 5.71 -5.39
CA LYS A 102 -8.30 4.49 -6.18
C LYS A 102 -7.05 4.17 -7.01
N TYR A 103 -6.46 5.15 -7.69
CA TYR A 103 -5.24 4.93 -8.49
C TYR A 103 -4.04 4.56 -7.61
N ILE A 104 -3.89 5.18 -6.44
CA ILE A 104 -2.83 4.85 -5.49
C ILE A 104 -2.98 3.41 -4.99
N VAL A 105 -4.19 3.01 -4.57
CA VAL A 105 -4.44 1.63 -4.11
C VAL A 105 -4.24 0.61 -5.24
N LEU A 106 -4.65 0.93 -6.47
CA LEU A 106 -4.43 0.06 -7.62
C LEU A 106 -2.93 -0.06 -7.97
N GLY A 107 -2.20 1.06 -7.93
CA GLY A 107 -0.76 1.09 -8.16
C GLY A 107 -0.01 0.26 -7.12
N ASP A 108 -0.38 0.37 -5.85
CA ASP A 108 0.17 -0.44 -4.76
C ASP A 108 -0.11 -1.93 -4.93
N LEU A 109 -1.35 -2.28 -5.32
CA LEU A 109 -1.73 -3.66 -5.60
C LEU A 109 -0.92 -4.27 -6.75
N VAL A 110 -0.82 -3.56 -7.88
CA VAL A 110 -0.07 -4.02 -9.05
C VAL A 110 1.42 -4.14 -8.71
N PHE A 111 1.99 -3.11 -8.09
CA PHE A 111 3.40 -3.13 -7.71
C PHE A 111 3.69 -4.28 -6.76
N SER A 112 2.90 -4.44 -5.70
CA SER A 112 3.09 -5.50 -4.72
C SER A 112 2.97 -6.90 -5.33
N GLY A 113 2.00 -7.10 -6.25
CA GLY A 113 1.84 -8.37 -6.95
C GLY A 113 3.02 -8.70 -7.86
N VAL A 114 3.47 -7.74 -8.66
CA VAL A 114 4.66 -7.88 -9.53
C VAL A 114 5.90 -8.18 -8.68
N TRP A 115 6.08 -7.45 -7.58
CA TRP A 115 7.26 -7.62 -6.72
C TRP A 115 7.26 -8.96 -5.99
N THR A 116 6.09 -9.46 -5.59
CA THR A 116 5.94 -10.82 -5.04
C THR A 116 6.48 -11.86 -6.02
N PHE A 117 6.07 -11.76 -7.29
CA PHE A 117 6.52 -12.68 -8.33
C PHE A 117 8.03 -12.58 -8.57
N LEU A 118 8.58 -11.36 -8.67
CA LEU A 118 10.01 -11.15 -8.87
C LEU A 118 10.85 -11.69 -7.70
N TRP A 119 10.43 -11.46 -6.45
CA TRP A 119 11.10 -12.04 -5.29
C TRP A 119 11.03 -13.56 -5.26
N PHE A 120 9.90 -14.14 -5.65
CA PHE A 120 9.77 -15.60 -5.75
C PHE A 120 10.73 -16.19 -6.78
N VAL A 121 10.82 -15.58 -7.98
CA VAL A 121 11.79 -15.97 -9.01
C VAL A 121 13.22 -15.83 -8.49
N CYS A 122 13.54 -14.73 -7.80
CA CYS A 122 14.84 -14.51 -7.18
C CYS A 122 15.20 -15.60 -6.19
N PHE A 123 14.30 -15.87 -5.24
CA PHE A 123 14.49 -16.94 -4.27
C PHE A 123 14.75 -18.29 -4.96
N CYS A 124 13.94 -18.66 -5.95
CA CYS A 124 14.10 -19.91 -6.70
C CYS A 124 15.46 -19.99 -7.41
N VAL A 125 15.87 -18.91 -8.09
CA VAL A 125 17.16 -18.85 -8.80
C VAL A 125 18.33 -18.93 -7.81
N LEU A 126 18.32 -18.13 -6.76
CA LEU A 126 19.39 -18.10 -5.76
C LEU A 126 19.50 -19.45 -5.02
N ALA A 127 18.38 -20.07 -4.63
CA ALA A 127 18.39 -21.37 -3.98
C ALA A 127 18.94 -22.48 -4.90
N ASN A 128 18.57 -22.46 -6.19
CA ASN A 128 19.06 -23.42 -7.18
C ASN A 128 20.55 -23.24 -7.51
N LEU A 129 21.05 -22.00 -7.55
CA LEU A 129 22.48 -21.73 -7.75
C LEU A 129 23.28 -22.06 -6.50
N TRP A 130 22.74 -21.75 -5.32
CA TRP A 130 23.37 -22.09 -4.05
C TRP A 130 23.55 -23.61 -3.89
N SER A 131 22.57 -24.42 -4.28
CA SER A 131 22.69 -25.89 -4.21
C SER A 131 23.75 -26.48 -5.15
N LYS A 132 24.14 -25.75 -6.19
CA LYS A 132 25.19 -26.14 -7.15
C LYS A 132 26.57 -25.55 -6.81
N THR A 133 26.62 -24.61 -5.86
CA THR A 133 27.85 -23.94 -5.47
C THR A 133 28.73 -24.92 -4.69
N LYS A 134 29.96 -25.13 -5.17
CA LYS A 134 30.93 -26.02 -4.53
C LYS A 134 31.54 -25.33 -3.30
N ALA A 135 31.64 -26.03 -2.17
CA ALA A 135 32.21 -25.47 -0.94
C ALA A 135 33.67 -25.01 -1.11
N GLU A 136 34.42 -25.66 -2.00
CA GLU A 136 35.84 -25.38 -2.25
C GLU A 136 36.09 -24.04 -2.96
N THR A 137 35.08 -23.46 -3.62
CA THR A 137 35.23 -22.18 -4.34
C THR A 137 34.85 -20.96 -3.48
N LEU A 138 34.34 -21.17 -2.28
CA LEU A 138 33.88 -20.09 -1.40
C LEU A 138 34.98 -19.71 -0.41
N LEU A 139 35.70 -18.62 -0.69
CA LEU A 139 36.51 -17.94 0.34
C LEU A 139 35.63 -17.18 1.35
N VAL A 140 34.35 -16.97 1.01
CA VAL A 140 33.37 -16.19 1.77
C VAL A 140 32.57 -17.11 2.72
N PRO A 141 32.21 -16.63 3.93
CA PRO A 141 31.34 -17.38 4.84
C PRO A 141 30.04 -17.78 4.13
N ALA A 142 29.77 -19.08 4.12
CA ALA A 142 28.53 -19.66 3.58
C ALA A 142 27.26 -19.07 4.23
N ASP A 143 27.41 -18.44 5.39
CA ASP A 143 26.35 -17.76 6.13
C ASP A 143 25.76 -16.58 5.35
N ALA A 144 26.58 -15.82 4.62
CA ALA A 144 26.11 -14.67 3.83
C ALA A 144 25.14 -15.12 2.72
N ALA A 145 25.55 -16.10 1.92
CA ALA A 145 24.71 -16.64 0.84
C ALA A 145 23.42 -17.27 1.37
N ARG A 146 23.51 -18.03 2.48
CA ARG A 146 22.33 -18.62 3.14
C ARG A 146 21.37 -17.55 3.66
N ALA A 147 21.90 -16.48 4.26
CA ALA A 147 21.11 -15.35 4.71
C ALA A 147 20.38 -14.69 3.52
N VAL A 148 21.08 -14.41 2.42
CA VAL A 148 20.49 -13.81 1.21
C VAL A 148 19.32 -14.67 0.69
N VAL A 149 19.50 -16.00 0.60
CA VAL A 149 18.43 -16.91 0.18
C VAL A 149 17.24 -16.89 1.14
N ALA A 150 17.49 -16.91 2.46
CA ALA A 150 16.43 -16.85 3.47
C ALA A 150 15.65 -15.53 3.43
N PHE A 151 16.35 -14.39 3.33
CA PHE A 151 15.71 -13.09 3.27
C PHE A 151 14.98 -12.86 1.94
N ALA A 152 15.42 -13.45 0.83
CA ALA A 152 14.65 -13.46 -0.42
C ALA A 152 13.31 -14.22 -0.27
N PHE A 153 13.30 -15.33 0.47
CA PHE A 153 12.07 -16.06 0.80
C PHE A 153 11.14 -15.22 1.68
N PHE A 154 11.64 -14.62 2.77
CA PHE A 154 10.84 -13.76 3.64
C PHE A 154 10.33 -12.50 2.93
N SER A 155 11.14 -11.94 2.02
CA SER A 155 10.72 -10.85 1.14
C SER A 155 9.53 -11.28 0.28
N THR A 156 9.59 -12.47 -0.35
CA THR A 156 8.47 -13.02 -1.11
C THR A 156 7.17 -13.07 -0.28
N ALA A 157 7.26 -13.61 0.94
CA ALA A 157 6.10 -13.74 1.83
C ALA A 157 5.52 -12.38 2.25
N THR A 158 6.38 -11.39 2.53
CA THR A 158 5.93 -10.05 2.93
C THR A 158 5.30 -9.26 1.79
N TRP A 159 5.86 -9.34 0.56
CA TRP A 159 5.22 -8.77 -0.63
C TRP A 159 3.89 -9.45 -0.96
N ALA A 160 3.79 -10.77 -0.78
CA ALA A 160 2.52 -11.49 -0.94
C ALA A 160 1.47 -10.99 0.05
N LEU A 161 1.86 -10.79 1.31
CA LEU A 161 0.98 -10.23 2.34
C LEU A 161 0.55 -8.80 1.99
N LEU A 162 1.46 -7.93 1.52
CA LEU A 162 1.09 -6.59 1.02
C LEU A 162 0.08 -6.67 -0.12
N THR A 163 0.28 -7.59 -1.07
CA THR A 163 -0.65 -7.80 -2.18
C THR A 163 -2.06 -8.14 -1.67
N VAL A 164 -2.16 -9.03 -0.68
CA VAL A 164 -3.46 -9.38 -0.06
C VAL A 164 -4.08 -8.19 0.66
N LEU A 165 -3.29 -7.42 1.42
CA LEU A 165 -3.76 -6.23 2.12
C LEU A 165 -4.23 -5.14 1.15
N ALA A 166 -3.47 -4.88 0.09
CA ALA A 166 -3.83 -3.94 -0.97
C ALA A 166 -5.09 -4.39 -1.71
N PHE A 167 -5.24 -5.69 -1.97
CA PHE A 167 -6.46 -6.24 -2.57
C PHE A 167 -7.69 -6.07 -1.67
N ARG A 168 -7.53 -6.29 -0.36
CA ARG A 168 -8.61 -6.03 0.61
C ARG A 168 -9.00 -4.55 0.61
N ARG A 169 -8.03 -3.62 0.61
CA ARG A 169 -8.31 -2.18 0.51
C ARG A 169 -8.99 -1.80 -0.79
N TYR A 170 -8.55 -2.37 -1.90
CA TYR A 170 -9.14 -2.16 -3.21
C TYR A 170 -10.62 -2.59 -3.22
N ARG A 171 -10.94 -3.76 -2.64
CA ARG A 171 -12.31 -4.25 -2.52
C ARG A 171 -13.18 -3.37 -1.62
N LEU A 172 -12.71 -3.02 -0.42
CA LEU A 172 -13.44 -2.15 0.50
C LEU A 172 -13.76 -0.80 -0.14
N GLY A 173 -12.80 -0.25 -0.90
CA GLY A 173 -13.02 0.98 -1.64
C GLY A 173 -14.01 0.86 -2.81
N MET A 174 -14.04 -0.29 -3.49
CA MET A 174 -15.05 -0.56 -4.52
C MET A 174 -16.45 -0.68 -3.93
N ASP A 175 -16.60 -1.29 -2.75
CA ASP A 175 -17.90 -1.45 -2.08
C ASP A 175 -18.49 -0.08 -1.70
N GLU A 176 -17.65 0.88 -1.31
CA GLU A 176 -18.09 2.24 -1.02
C GLU A 176 -18.45 3.06 -2.27
N ILE A 177 -17.72 2.88 -3.38
CA ILE A 177 -18.03 3.53 -4.66
C ILE A 177 -19.28 2.90 -5.31
N GLY A 178 -19.48 1.59 -5.13
CA GLY A 178 -20.61 0.83 -5.71
C GLY A 178 -21.95 1.06 -5.03
N ILE A 179 -21.97 1.61 -3.81
CA ILE A 179 -23.18 1.93 -3.04
C ILE A 179 -23.36 3.47 -2.88
N GLY A 180 -22.36 4.29 -3.24
CA GLY A 180 -22.22 5.67 -2.75
C GLY A 180 -22.43 6.84 -3.73
N TYR A 181 -22.95 6.63 -4.94
CA TYR A 181 -23.52 7.72 -5.75
C TYR A 181 -24.84 7.28 -6.37
N ASN A 182 -25.84 7.05 -5.52
CA ASN A 182 -27.22 7.26 -5.93
C ASN A 182 -27.50 8.73 -5.69
N ASP A 183 -27.73 9.48 -6.77
CA ASP A 183 -28.24 10.84 -6.67
C ASP A 183 -29.57 10.77 -5.87
N PRO A 184 -29.68 11.44 -4.71
CA PRO A 184 -30.88 11.40 -3.88
C PRO A 184 -32.12 11.96 -4.60
N THR A 185 -31.96 12.58 -5.78
CA THR A 185 -33.08 13.00 -6.62
C THR A 185 -33.78 11.83 -7.34
N THR A 186 -33.13 10.66 -7.45
CA THR A 186 -33.65 9.49 -8.19
C THR A 186 -34.28 8.41 -7.31
N ASP A 187 -34.12 8.48 -5.99
CA ASP A 187 -34.67 7.48 -5.06
C ASP A 187 -35.91 8.02 -4.32
N HIS A 188 -37.06 7.91 -4.97
CA HIS A 188 -38.36 8.25 -4.40
C HIS A 188 -38.85 7.25 -3.32
N THR A 189 -38.03 6.28 -2.93
CA THR A 189 -38.48 5.17 -2.06
C THR A 189 -37.82 5.10 -0.70
N SER A 190 -36.86 5.98 -0.40
CA SER A 190 -36.23 6.02 0.92
C SER A 190 -37.04 6.88 1.90
N PRO A 191 -37.62 6.29 2.98
CA PRO A 191 -38.24 7.08 4.03
C PRO A 191 -37.14 7.77 4.82
N TYR A 192 -37.17 9.11 4.88
CA TYR A 192 -36.37 9.84 5.87
C TYR A 192 -36.61 9.23 7.26
N PRO A 193 -35.57 9.02 8.09
CA PRO A 193 -35.75 8.51 9.43
C PRO A 193 -36.64 9.48 10.19
N SER A 194 -37.86 9.05 10.52
CA SER A 194 -38.78 9.81 11.35
C SER A 194 -38.12 10.05 12.70
N SER A 195 -37.92 11.32 13.04
CA SER A 195 -37.44 11.73 14.34
C SER A 195 -38.38 11.17 15.41
N SER A 196 -37.89 10.23 16.20
CA SER A 196 -38.60 9.57 17.30
C SER A 196 -38.74 10.43 18.55
N TYR A 197 -38.78 11.76 18.40
CA TYR A 197 -39.01 12.70 19.49
C TYR A 197 -40.47 13.15 19.51
N PRO A 198 -41.27 12.77 20.54
CA PRO A 198 -42.61 13.30 20.70
C PRO A 198 -42.51 14.76 21.16
N GLY A 199 -42.74 15.72 20.25
CA GLY A 199 -42.87 17.14 20.59
C GLY A 199 -41.99 18.14 19.82
N GLY A 200 -41.37 17.76 18.70
CA GLY A 200 -40.64 18.70 17.84
C GLY A 200 -41.58 19.48 16.91
N PRO A 201 -41.37 20.80 16.66
CA PRO A 201 -42.24 21.58 15.77
C PRO A 201 -42.13 21.06 14.33
N ASP A 202 -43.27 20.78 13.70
CA ASP A 202 -43.41 20.31 12.31
C ASP A 202 -42.85 21.26 11.22
N GLY A 203 -42.18 22.35 11.61
CA GLY A 203 -41.73 23.42 10.72
C GLY A 203 -40.36 23.24 10.07
N TYR A 204 -39.56 22.24 10.49
CA TYR A 204 -38.20 22.05 9.96
C TYR A 204 -38.11 21.05 8.79
N GLN A 205 -39.23 20.44 8.38
CA GLN A 205 -39.26 19.49 7.25
C GLN A 205 -39.38 20.17 5.87
N GLN A 206 -39.48 21.50 5.79
CA GLN A 206 -39.66 22.18 4.51
C GLN A 206 -38.30 22.44 3.83
N SER A 207 -38.15 21.95 2.59
CA SER A 207 -36.97 22.19 1.76
C SER A 207 -36.81 23.70 1.46
N PRO A 208 -35.59 24.26 1.42
CA PRO A 208 -35.37 25.71 1.29
C PRO A 208 -35.81 26.32 -0.05
N PHE A 209 -36.17 25.48 -1.02
CA PHE A 209 -36.52 25.88 -2.38
C PHE A 209 -37.73 25.07 -2.88
N THR A 210 -38.92 25.38 -2.37
CA THR A 210 -40.17 24.97 -3.01
C THR A 210 -40.68 26.12 -3.88
N PRO A 211 -40.88 25.93 -5.21
CA PRO A 211 -41.52 26.94 -6.04
C PRO A 211 -43.02 26.94 -5.71
N THR A 212 -43.43 27.67 -4.68
CA THR A 212 -44.85 27.94 -4.44
C THR A 212 -45.33 28.95 -5.47
N THR A 213 -45.92 28.43 -6.53
CA THR A 213 -46.85 29.16 -7.37
C THR A 213 -47.96 29.74 -6.50
N VAL A 214 -48.04 31.08 -6.49
CA VAL A 214 -49.22 31.89 -6.13
C VAL A 214 -49.54 31.99 -4.64
N GLY A 215 -49.25 33.16 -4.05
CA GLY A 215 -50.03 33.70 -2.93
C GLY A 215 -49.22 34.16 -1.71
N GLU A 216 -49.14 35.48 -1.55
CA GLU A 216 -48.99 36.20 -0.26
C GLU A 216 -47.71 36.01 0.55
N GLY A 217 -46.74 36.89 0.30
CA GLY A 217 -45.59 37.09 1.19
C GLY A 217 -44.64 38.15 0.66
N ALA A 218 -45.15 39.35 0.37
CA ALA A 218 -44.31 40.46 -0.10
C ALA A 218 -43.29 40.86 0.99
N TYR A 219 -42.02 40.72 0.67
CA TYR A 219 -40.91 41.18 1.51
C TYR A 219 -40.92 42.73 1.56
N GLN A 220 -40.99 43.30 2.76
CA GLN A 220 -40.94 44.74 2.98
C GLN A 220 -39.59 45.10 3.65
N PRO A 221 -38.71 45.86 2.98
CA PRO A 221 -37.38 46.18 3.51
C PRO A 221 -37.43 47.20 4.66
N PRO A 222 -36.41 47.24 5.56
CA PRO A 222 -36.40 48.10 6.74
C PRO A 222 -36.34 49.59 6.37
N ALA A 223 -37.07 50.43 7.11
CA ALA A 223 -36.89 51.88 7.06
C ALA A 223 -35.59 52.24 7.80
N TYR A 224 -34.77 53.11 7.18
CA TYR A 224 -33.57 53.70 7.76
C TYR A 224 -33.85 54.47 9.04
#